data_AF-A0A6P8IUU0-F1
#
_entry.id   AF-A0A6P8IUU0-F1
#
_cell.length_a   1.000
_cell.length_b   1.000
_cell.length_c   1.000
_cell.angle_alpha   90.00
_cell.angle_beta   90.00
_cell.angle_gamma   90.00
#
_symmetry.space_group_name_H-M   'P 1'
#
loop_
_entity.id
_entity.type
_entity.pdbx_description
1 polymer ?
#
loop_
_entity_poly.entity_id
_entity_poly.type
_entity_poly.pdbx_seq_one_letter_code
_entity_poly.pdbx_strand_id
1 'polypeptide(L)'
;MFTSQEHIDYKCGADGLGRLEYLQALVTEYQDTSKEGNKEQVLANLANFAYDPINYGHFKKLNVADLFMESWRPGTKARIS
;
A
#
# COMPACT_ATOMS: atom_id res chain seq x y z
N MET A 1 21.46 1.71 7.14
CA MET A 1 21.72 0.41 6.48
C MET A 1 21.19 0.52 5.07
N PHE A 2 22.04 0.39 4.06
CA PHE A 2 21.60 0.38 2.66
C PHE A 2 21.25 -1.06 2.28
N THR A 3 20.03 -1.47 2.59
CA THR A 3 19.48 -2.72 2.06
C THR A 3 19.19 -2.50 0.57
N SER A 4 19.75 -3.32 -0.32
CA SER A 4 19.49 -3.19 -1.77
C SER A 4 18.03 -3.47 -2.08
N GLN A 5 17.47 -2.80 -3.09
CA GLN A 5 16.10 -3.00 -3.57
C GLN A 5 15.82 -4.49 -3.86
N GLU A 6 16.78 -5.18 -4.48
CA GLU A 6 16.69 -6.62 -4.78
C GLU A 6 16.53 -7.49 -3.52
N HIS A 7 17.18 -7.14 -2.41
CA HIS A 7 17.03 -7.88 -1.15
C HIS A 7 15.65 -7.67 -0.52
N ILE A 8 15.02 -6.50 -0.74
CA ILE A 8 13.69 -6.19 -0.25
C ILE A 8 12.62 -6.85 -1.11
N ASP A 9 12.81 -6.82 -2.42
CA ASP A 9 11.92 -7.47 -3.37
C ASP A 9 11.99 -9.01 -3.21
N TYR A 10 13.17 -9.56 -2.91
CA TYR A 10 13.38 -10.98 -2.60
C TYR A 10 12.92 -11.38 -1.20
N LYS A 11 12.80 -10.44 -0.24
CA LYS A 11 12.22 -10.72 1.08
C LYS A 11 10.71 -10.95 0.92
N CYS A 12 10.38 -12.15 0.45
CA CYS A 12 9.10 -12.76 0.66
C CYS A 12 8.81 -12.73 2.16
N GLY A 13 7.68 -12.14 2.54
CA GLY A 13 7.11 -12.37 3.86
C GLY A 13 6.83 -13.86 4.07
N ALA A 14 6.31 -14.22 5.25
CA ALA A 14 5.94 -15.60 5.56
C ALA A 14 5.05 -16.27 4.48
N ASP A 15 4.35 -15.46 3.68
CA ASP A 15 3.43 -15.88 2.62
C ASP A 15 4.06 -16.08 1.23
N GLY A 16 5.37 -15.90 1.06
CA GLY A 16 6.02 -16.13 -0.23
C GLY A 16 5.73 -15.08 -1.31
N LEU A 17 5.05 -13.98 -0.96
CA LEU A 17 4.73 -12.87 -1.85
C LEU A 17 5.88 -11.86 -1.91
N GLY A 18 6.25 -11.43 -3.11
CA GLY A 18 7.16 -10.30 -3.32
C GLY A 18 6.60 -9.00 -2.76
N ARG A 19 7.47 -8.03 -2.51
CA ARG A 19 7.08 -6.75 -1.89
C ARG A 19 5.98 -6.03 -2.66
N LEU A 20 6.03 -6.06 -4.00
CA LEU A 20 5.06 -5.37 -4.85
C LEU A 20 3.68 -6.03 -4.73
N GLU A 21 3.64 -7.37 -4.78
CA GLU A 21 2.43 -8.17 -4.68
C GLU A 21 1.76 -8.00 -3.31
N TYR A 22 2.56 -7.95 -2.25
CA TYR A 22 2.05 -7.68 -0.90
C TYR A 22 1.42 -6.27 -0.79
N LEU A 23 2.09 -5.24 -1.32
CA LEU A 23 1.54 -3.88 -1.34
C LEU A 23 0.27 -3.79 -2.21
N GLN A 24 0.24 -4.51 -3.33
CA GLN A 24 -0.96 -4.60 -4.17
C GLN A 24 -2.12 -5.24 -3.42
N ALA A 25 -1.88 -6.29 -2.62
CA ALA A 25 -2.91 -6.93 -1.82
C ALA A 25 -3.53 -5.96 -0.80
N LEU A 26 -2.70 -5.14 -0.13
CA LEU A 26 -3.19 -4.10 0.78
C LEU A 26 -4.02 -3.03 0.06
N VAL A 27 -3.62 -2.60 -1.13
CA VAL A 27 -4.40 -1.64 -1.93
C VAL A 27 -5.76 -2.23 -2.30
N THR A 28 -5.80 -3.49 -2.75
CA THR A 28 -7.04 -4.20 -3.07
C THR A 28 -7.92 -4.35 -1.83
N GLU A 29 -7.35 -4.74 -0.70
CA GLU A 29 -8.09 -4.88 0.57
C GLU A 29 -8.71 -3.55 1.01
N TYR A 30 -7.99 -2.43 0.87
CA TYR A 30 -8.52 -1.10 1.18
C TYR A 30 -9.73 -0.76 0.30
N GLN A 31 -9.66 -1.06 -1.00
CA GLN A 31 -10.74 -0.78 -1.96
C GLN A 31 -11.98 -1.63 -1.72
N ASP A 32 -11.80 -2.91 -1.38
CA ASP A 32 -12.89 -3.86 -1.13
C ASP A 32 -13.52 -3.70 0.27
N THR A 33 -12.80 -3.08 1.21
CA THR A 33 -13.27 -2.91 2.58
C THR A 33 -14.38 -1.85 2.66
N SER A 34 -15.53 -2.24 3.19
CA SER A 34 -16.67 -1.32 3.39
C SER A 34 -16.71 -0.68 4.79
N LYS A 35 -16.03 -1.28 5.78
CA LYS A 35 -16.03 -0.79 7.16
C LYS A 35 -14.87 0.19 7.38
N GLU A 36 -15.19 1.42 7.75
CA GLU A 36 -14.21 2.50 7.95
C GLU A 36 -13.08 2.10 8.91
N GLY A 37 -13.37 1.51 10.07
CA GLY A 37 -12.31 1.10 11.01
C GLY A 37 -11.35 0.04 10.45
N ASN A 38 -11.82 -0.82 9.53
CA ASN A 38 -10.93 -1.78 8.86
C ASN A 38 -10.11 -1.08 7.76
N LYS A 39 -10.71 -0.11 7.05
CA LYS A 39 -9.99 0.74 6.09
C LYS A 39 -8.86 1.51 6.75
N GLU A 40 -9.10 2.11 7.90
CA GLU A 40 -8.09 2.81 8.70
C GLU A 40 -6.92 1.88 9.07
N GLN A 41 -7.21 0.63 9.42
CA GLN A 41 -6.20 -0.37 9.74
C GLN A 41 -5.33 -0.70 8.51
N VAL A 42 -5.94 -0.93 7.35
CA VAL A 42 -5.20 -1.20 6.10
C VAL A 42 -4.38 0.03 5.67
N LEU A 43 -4.95 1.22 5.82
CA LEU A 43 -4.28 2.49 5.51
C LEU A 43 -3.07 2.72 6.43
N ALA A 44 -3.18 2.39 7.72
CA ALA A 44 -2.07 2.46 8.67
C ALA A 44 -0.96 1.48 8.30
N ASN A 45 -1.30 0.28 7.83
CA ASN A 45 -0.31 -0.65 7.29
C ASN A 45 0.42 -0.07 6.08
N LEU A 46 -0.31 0.48 5.10
CA LEU A 46 0.29 1.16 3.94
C LEU A 46 1.19 2.34 4.38
N ALA A 47 0.77 3.13 5.37
CA ALA A 47 1.56 4.24 5.89
C ALA A 47 2.90 3.79 6.52
N ASN A 48 2.91 2.65 7.23
CA ASN A 48 4.15 2.07 7.76
C ASN A 48 5.15 1.71 6.65
N PHE A 49 4.66 1.22 5.49
CA PHE A 49 5.53 0.96 4.34
C PHE A 49 5.97 2.24 3.62
N ALA A 50 5.12 3.26 3.59
CA ALA A 50 5.41 4.54 2.96
C ALA A 50 6.59 5.28 3.63
N TYR A 51 6.86 4.99 4.91
CA TYR A 51 7.96 5.58 5.67
C TYR A 51 9.35 5.21 5.10
N ASP A 52 9.48 4.04 4.47
CA ASP A 52 10.75 3.59 3.89
C ASP A 52 10.83 4.01 2.40
N PRO A 53 11.78 4.89 2.01
CA PRO A 53 11.94 5.36 0.64
C PRO A 53 12.13 4.23 -0.39
N ILE A 54 12.61 3.05 0.03
CA ILE A 54 12.79 1.89 -0.84
C ILE A 54 11.47 1.37 -1.43
N ASN A 55 10.33 1.68 -0.79
CA ASN A 55 9.02 1.31 -1.29
C ASN A 55 8.46 2.34 -2.27
N TYR A 56 9.09 3.51 -2.43
CA TYR A 56 8.55 4.59 -3.25
C TYR A 56 8.33 4.18 -4.71
N GLY A 57 9.22 3.36 -5.27
CA GLY A 57 9.06 2.80 -6.61
C GLY A 57 7.80 1.95 -6.75
N HIS A 58 7.48 1.14 -5.73
CA HIS A 58 6.26 0.32 -5.70
C HIS A 58 5.01 1.18 -5.48
N PHE A 59 5.08 2.17 -4.59
CA PHE A 59 3.97 3.10 -4.32
C PHE A 59 3.59 3.91 -5.56
N LYS A 60 4.57 4.33 -6.36
CA LYS A 60 4.35 5.00 -7.63
C LYS A 60 3.67 4.10 -8.66
N LYS A 61 4.06 2.82 -8.73
CA LYS A 61 3.43 1.83 -9.63
C LYS A 61 1.97 1.55 -9.24
N LEU A 62 1.68 1.50 -7.95
CA LEU A 62 0.37 1.18 -7.38
C LEU A 62 -0.53 2.40 -7.14
N ASN A 63 -0.03 3.60 -7.47
CA ASN A 63 -0.73 4.87 -7.29
C ASN A 63 -1.23 5.12 -5.84
N VAL A 64 -0.46 4.70 -4.84
CA VAL A 64 -0.86 4.77 -3.42
C VAL A 64 -0.97 6.22 -2.92
N ALA A 65 -0.22 7.15 -3.52
CA ALA A 65 -0.32 8.56 -3.17
C ALA A 65 -1.73 9.12 -3.40
N ASP A 66 -2.37 8.76 -4.51
CA ASP A 66 -3.73 9.18 -4.81
C ASP A 66 -4.73 8.57 -3.83
N LEU A 67 -4.54 7.30 -3.45
CA LEU A 67 -5.32 6.62 -2.41
C LEU A 67 -5.25 7.37 -1.07
N PHE A 68 -4.07 7.83 -0.64
CA PHE A 68 -3.96 8.65 0.58
C PHE A 68 -4.72 9.98 0.46
N MET A 69 -4.61 10.64 -0.69
CA MET A 69 -5.31 11.91 -0.92
C MET A 69 -6.83 11.74 -0.94
N GLU A 70 -7.32 10.62 -1.48
CA GLU A 70 -8.73 10.23 -1.44
C GLU A 70 -9.19 9.95 -0.01
N SER A 71 -8.38 9.23 0.77
CA SER A 71 -8.70 8.92 2.17
C SER A 71 -8.83 10.17 3.05
N TRP A 72 -8.08 11.24 2.72
CA TRP A 72 -8.16 12.52 3.41
C TRP A 72 -9.37 13.37 3.00
N ARG A 73 -9.99 13.10 1.84
CA ARG A 73 -11.17 13.84 1.38
C ARG A 73 -12.45 13.16 1.90
N PRO A 74 -13.10 13.69 2.95
CA PRO A 74 -14.37 13.13 3.40
C PRO A 74 -15.42 13.35 2.30
N GLY A 75 -15.88 12.27 1.66
CA GLY A 75 -17.10 12.27 0.85
C GLY A 75 -16.97 12.02 -0.66
N THR A 76 -15.82 11.60 -1.20
CA THR A 76 -15.73 11.32 -2.66
C THR A 76 -15.41 9.85 -2.90
N LYS A 77 -16.43 9.04 -3.19
CA LYS A 77 -16.24 7.72 -3.81
C LYS A 77 -15.72 7.92 -5.24
N ALA A 78 -14.41 8.05 -5.41
CA ALA A 78 -13.80 8.00 -6.73
C ALA A 78 -13.75 6.53 -7.17
N ARG A 79 -14.70 6.13 -8.03
CA ARG A 79 -14.52 4.95 -8.87
C ARG A 79 -13.40 5.27 -9.84
N ILE A 80 -12.21 4.76 -9.57
CA ILE A 80 -11.18 4.62 -10.59
C ILE A 80 -11.65 3.55 -11.59
N SER A 81 -11.69 3.97 -12.86
CA SER A 81 -12.11 3.17 -14.02
C SER A 81 -10.91 2.51 -14.66
#